data_AF-A0A4Q3TU53-F1
#
_entry.id   AF-A0A4Q3TU53-F1
#
_cell.length_a   1.000
_cell.length_b   1.000
_cell.length_c   1.000
_cell.angle_alpha   90.00
_cell.angle_beta   90.00
_cell.angle_gamma   90.00
#
_symmetry.space_group_name_H-M   'P 1'
#
loop_
_entity.id
_entity.type
_entity.pdbx_description
1 polymer ?
#
loop_
_entity_poly.entity_id
_entity_poly.type
_entity_poly.pdbx_seq_one_letter_code
_entity_poly.pdbx_strand_id
1 'polypeptide(L)'
;GSGDFMVDVPIQNANYGSADPIEDPDNLFGFATTFNDVPVEAELHQYVFNNNIDYTKLLKNLGVPLEPFGEATSDALAKLDADDIQNLTRLGLVFSYEFDAGNGAEIDVVPLWTLRSTYSWEATFKPGISDVVHTYRPSVGGTVATTFVPKEGDADSEQRYAEYVKKYCVEDNLLSTLRKQAITEDGWTNYPYYENWISYIWSTGNNWSGSIGKFTLTVDKGSTDNLVSFCGEDVKKIGPTTFQMTATDWWPPYDRELEILLLKKVEAE
;
A
#
# COMPACT_ATOMS: atom_id res chain seq x y z
N GLY A 1 20.41 -17.00 10.19
CA GLY A 1 19.91 -16.72 8.84
C GLY A 1 19.40 -15.31 8.83
N SER A 2 19.81 -14.50 7.85
CA SER A 2 19.03 -13.33 7.44
C SER A 2 17.85 -13.89 6.65
N GLY A 3 16.66 -13.84 7.25
CA GLY A 3 15.43 -14.17 6.54
C GLY A 3 15.09 -13.03 5.59
N ASP A 4 14.67 -13.37 4.38
CA ASP A 4 13.99 -12.42 3.52
C ASP A 4 12.52 -12.41 3.94
N PHE A 5 12.04 -11.27 4.42
CA PHE A 5 10.68 -11.11 4.92
C PHE A 5 9.97 -10.09 4.05
N MET A 6 8.98 -10.54 3.30
CA MET A 6 8.04 -9.63 2.66
C MET A 6 7.00 -9.22 3.71
N VAL A 7 6.84 -7.92 3.90
CA VAL A 7 5.78 -7.34 4.72
C VAL A 7 4.93 -6.47 3.81
N ASP A 8 3.70 -6.90 3.56
CA ASP A 8 2.68 -6.04 2.96
C ASP A 8 1.67 -5.64 4.03
N VAL A 9 1.28 -4.37 3.98
CA VAL A 9 0.37 -3.73 4.90
C VAL A 9 -0.76 -3.14 4.05
N PRO A 10 -1.97 -3.74 4.05
CA PRO A 10 -3.12 -3.06 3.50
C PRO A 10 -3.37 -1.79 4.32
N ILE A 11 -3.18 -0.65 3.67
CA ILE A 11 -3.45 0.67 4.24
C ILE A 11 -4.94 0.92 4.14
N GLN A 12 -5.54 1.43 5.22
CA GLN A 12 -6.90 1.95 5.21
C GLN A 12 -7.04 3.03 4.14
N ASN A 13 -7.87 2.80 3.14
CA ASN A 13 -8.72 3.83 2.57
C ASN A 13 -10.02 3.17 2.13
N ALA A 14 -11.12 3.79 2.55
CA ALA A 14 -12.48 3.36 2.29
C ALA A 14 -12.66 2.96 0.81
N ASN A 15 -13.34 1.82 0.62
CA ASN A 15 -14.11 1.46 -0.57
C ASN A 15 -14.07 2.54 -1.65
N TYR A 16 -13.19 2.45 -2.65
CA TYR A 16 -13.39 3.01 -4.00
C TYR A 16 -12.22 2.58 -4.89
N GLY A 17 -12.36 1.38 -5.45
CA GLY A 17 -11.51 0.86 -6.51
C GLY A 17 -11.96 -0.55 -6.81
N SER A 18 -12.17 -0.87 -8.09
CA SER A 18 -12.33 -2.25 -8.55
C SER A 18 -11.04 -3.02 -8.24
N ALA A 19 -10.92 -3.48 -7.00
CA ALA A 19 -9.99 -4.54 -6.69
C ALA A 19 -10.49 -5.78 -7.44
N ASP A 20 -9.64 -6.35 -8.28
CA ASP A 20 -9.91 -7.68 -8.80
C ASP A 20 -10.18 -8.62 -7.61
N PRO A 21 -11.07 -9.62 -7.76
CA PRO A 21 -11.42 -10.50 -6.67
C PRO A 21 -10.17 -11.07 -6.00
N ILE A 22 -10.17 -11.08 -4.66
CA ILE A 22 -9.19 -11.84 -3.90
C ILE A 22 -9.43 -13.32 -4.24
N GLU A 23 -8.56 -13.91 -5.05
CA GLU A 23 -8.71 -15.31 -5.51
C GLU A 23 -8.33 -16.32 -4.42
N ASP A 24 -7.47 -15.93 -3.49
CA ASP A 24 -6.99 -16.75 -2.37
C ASP A 24 -6.92 -15.92 -1.07
N PRO A 25 -7.84 -16.13 -0.10
CA PRO A 25 -7.83 -15.40 1.18
C PRO A 25 -6.58 -15.72 2.03
N ASP A 26 -5.94 -16.87 1.78
CA ASP A 26 -4.70 -17.30 2.43
C ASP A 26 -3.45 -16.88 1.62
N ASN A 27 -3.61 -16.15 0.51
CA ASN A 27 -2.53 -15.52 -0.25
C ASN A 27 -3.03 -14.27 -0.99
N LEU A 28 -3.51 -13.28 -0.22
CA LEU A 28 -4.17 -12.06 -0.71
C LEU A 28 -3.41 -11.32 -1.82
N PHE A 29 -2.08 -11.39 -1.78
CA PHE A 29 -1.17 -10.67 -2.68
C PHE A 29 -0.57 -11.57 -3.76
N GLY A 30 -0.95 -12.85 -3.82
CA GLY A 30 -0.41 -13.82 -4.77
C GLY A 30 1.11 -13.94 -4.68
N PHE A 31 1.67 -13.92 -3.46
CA PHE A 31 3.10 -14.05 -3.25
C PHE A 31 3.60 -15.39 -3.78
N ALA A 32 4.63 -15.31 -4.60
CA ALA A 32 5.38 -16.44 -5.13
C ALA A 32 6.87 -16.13 -5.07
N THR A 33 7.67 -17.16 -4.78
CA THR A 33 9.12 -17.03 -4.73
C THR A 33 9.83 -18.19 -5.43
N THR A 34 10.96 -17.91 -6.05
CA THR A 34 11.89 -18.92 -6.56
C THR A 34 13.27 -18.76 -5.93
N PHE A 35 13.93 -19.90 -5.72
CA PHE A 35 15.34 -19.97 -5.32
C PHE A 35 16.13 -20.73 -6.39
N ASN A 36 17.04 -20.04 -7.08
CA ASN A 36 17.75 -20.54 -8.25
C ASN A 36 16.79 -21.15 -9.30
N ASP A 37 15.80 -20.36 -9.73
CA ASP A 37 14.76 -20.72 -10.70
C ASP A 37 13.81 -21.86 -10.28
N VAL A 38 13.95 -22.40 -9.07
CA VAL A 38 13.06 -23.43 -8.54
C VAL A 38 12.03 -22.79 -7.60
N PRO A 39 10.72 -22.97 -7.84
CA PRO A 39 9.69 -22.51 -6.91
C PRO A 39 9.90 -23.07 -5.50
N VAL A 40 9.76 -22.22 -4.49
CA VAL A 40 9.82 -22.61 -3.07
C VAL A 40 8.48 -22.33 -2.43
N GLU A 41 8.00 -23.28 -1.63
CA GLU A 41 6.81 -23.09 -0.82
C GLU A 41 7.12 -22.15 0.35
N ALA A 42 6.35 -21.07 0.44
CA ALA A 42 6.47 -20.10 1.52
C ALA A 42 5.32 -20.26 2.51
N GLU A 43 5.65 -20.29 3.80
CA GLU A 43 4.68 -20.30 4.89
C GLU A 43 4.20 -18.87 5.16
N LEU A 44 2.89 -18.66 5.10
CA LEU A 44 2.26 -17.37 5.43
C LEU A 44 2.00 -17.27 6.95
N HIS A 45 2.46 -16.16 7.52
CA HIS A 45 2.19 -15.73 8.89
C HIS A 45 1.37 -14.44 8.86
N GLN A 46 0.19 -14.46 9.46
CA GLN A 46 -0.69 -13.30 9.54
C GLN A 46 -0.94 -12.85 10.97
N TYR A 47 -0.88 -11.54 11.15
CA TYR A 47 -1.09 -10.87 12.42
C TYR A 47 -1.95 -9.62 12.24
N VAL A 48 -2.79 -9.34 13.23
CA VAL A 48 -3.63 -8.15 13.25
C VAL A 48 -3.14 -7.19 14.32
N PHE A 49 -2.92 -5.95 13.91
CA PHE A 49 -2.46 -4.88 14.79
C PHE A 49 -3.44 -3.71 14.78
N ASN A 50 -3.57 -3.05 15.92
CA ASN A 50 -4.07 -1.68 16.00
C ASN A 50 -3.22 -0.90 16.98
N ASN A 51 -2.77 0.31 16.61
CA ASN A 51 -1.83 1.11 17.40
C ASN A 51 -0.60 0.30 17.89
N ASN A 52 -0.06 -0.56 17.02
CA ASN A 52 1.06 -1.49 17.30
C ASN A 52 0.81 -2.52 18.42
N ILE A 53 -0.45 -2.77 18.81
CA ILE A 53 -0.83 -3.85 19.72
C ILE A 53 -1.38 -5.01 18.89
N ASP A 54 -0.90 -6.22 19.16
CA ASP A 54 -1.33 -7.46 18.51
C ASP A 54 -2.69 -7.94 19.07
N TYR A 55 -3.70 -7.99 18.20
CA TYR A 55 -5.05 -8.48 18.50
C TYR A 55 -5.42 -9.77 17.74
N THR A 56 -4.44 -10.44 17.15
CA THR A 56 -4.63 -11.64 16.32
C THR A 56 -5.42 -12.72 17.06
N LYS A 57 -5.05 -13.01 18.31
CA LYS A 57 -5.74 -14.02 19.12
C LYS A 57 -7.17 -13.61 19.48
N LEU A 58 -7.43 -12.32 19.68
CA LEU A 58 -8.77 -11.83 19.98
C LEU A 58 -9.71 -12.08 18.80
N LEU A 59 -9.34 -11.64 17.59
CA LEU A 59 -10.18 -11.84 16.41
C LEU A 59 -10.41 -13.32 16.09
N LYS A 60 -9.34 -14.15 16.17
CA LYS A 60 -9.47 -15.61 15.99
C LYS A 60 -10.46 -16.24 16.99
N ASN A 61 -10.42 -15.82 18.26
CA ASN A 61 -11.34 -16.34 19.27
C ASN A 61 -12.79 -15.92 19.04
N LEU A 62 -13.01 -14.74 18.45
CA LEU A 62 -14.34 -14.24 18.06
C LEU A 62 -14.83 -14.82 16.73
N GLY A 63 -14.02 -15.64 16.04
CA GLY A 63 -14.35 -16.17 14.72
C GLY A 63 -14.35 -15.12 13.62
N VAL A 64 -13.69 -13.97 13.83
CA VAL A 64 -13.54 -12.89 12.85
C VAL A 64 -12.29 -13.18 12.01
N PRO A 65 -12.39 -13.31 10.68
CA PRO A 65 -11.23 -13.43 9.80
C PRO A 65 -10.29 -12.22 9.93
N LEU A 66 -8.99 -12.44 9.67
CA LEU A 66 -7.96 -11.41 9.86
C LEU A 66 -7.90 -10.40 8.70
N GLU A 67 -8.32 -10.82 7.52
CA GLU A 67 -8.45 -9.97 6.34
C GLU A 67 -9.59 -8.95 6.60
N PRO A 68 -9.33 -7.64 6.59
CA PRO A 68 -10.30 -6.66 7.09
C PRO A 68 -11.41 -6.27 6.10
N PHE A 69 -11.29 -6.50 4.79
CA PHE A 69 -12.18 -5.89 3.79
C PHE A 69 -12.97 -6.89 2.93
N GLY A 70 -12.96 -8.17 3.29
CA GLY A 70 -13.71 -9.23 2.63
C GLY A 70 -15.10 -9.44 3.21
N GLU A 71 -15.98 -10.00 2.38
CA GLU A 71 -17.37 -10.36 2.73
C GLU A 71 -17.42 -11.25 3.98
N ALA A 72 -16.50 -12.22 4.09
CA ALA A 72 -16.44 -13.12 5.24
C ALA A 72 -16.21 -12.38 6.57
N THR A 73 -15.47 -11.27 6.56
CA THR A 73 -15.20 -10.46 7.75
C THR A 73 -16.39 -9.58 8.11
N SER A 74 -17.02 -8.95 7.12
CA SER A 74 -18.27 -8.21 7.32
C SER A 74 -19.35 -9.11 7.91
N ASP A 75 -19.54 -10.31 7.33
CA ASP A 75 -20.48 -11.33 7.80
C ASP A 75 -20.19 -11.80 9.23
N ALA A 76 -18.92 -11.96 9.59
CA ALA A 76 -18.52 -12.38 10.92
C ALA A 76 -18.81 -11.28 11.95
N LEU A 77 -18.48 -10.03 11.63
CA LEU A 77 -18.74 -8.88 12.50
C LEU A 77 -20.24 -8.63 12.70
N ALA A 78 -21.06 -8.76 11.65
CA ALA A 78 -22.51 -8.62 11.74
C ALA A 78 -23.19 -9.66 12.65
N LYS A 79 -22.51 -10.78 12.94
CA LYS A 79 -22.99 -11.86 13.81
C LYS A 79 -22.54 -11.73 15.27
N LEU A 80 -21.60 -10.82 15.57
CA LEU A 80 -21.15 -10.59 16.95
C LEU A 80 -22.25 -9.95 17.77
N ASP A 81 -22.26 -10.22 19.07
CA ASP A 81 -23.18 -9.56 19.98
C ASP A 81 -22.73 -8.13 20.30
N ALA A 82 -23.61 -7.37 20.95
CA ALA A 82 -23.36 -5.97 21.27
C ALA A 82 -22.17 -5.76 22.22
N ASP A 83 -21.90 -6.72 23.12
CA ASP A 83 -20.80 -6.62 24.09
C ASP A 83 -19.45 -6.81 23.37
N ASP A 84 -19.37 -7.75 22.43
CA ASP A 84 -18.19 -7.96 21.59
C ASP A 84 -17.92 -6.76 20.68
N ILE A 85 -18.95 -6.22 20.00
CA ILE A 85 -18.81 -5.01 19.17
C ILE A 85 -18.36 -3.81 20.01
N GLN A 86 -18.93 -3.62 21.20
CA GLN A 86 -18.50 -2.55 22.12
C GLN A 86 -17.04 -2.74 22.56
N ASN A 87 -16.63 -3.97 22.85
CA ASN A 87 -15.24 -4.26 23.22
C ASN A 87 -14.27 -3.98 22.06
N LEU A 88 -14.58 -4.43 20.84
CA LEU A 88 -13.78 -4.13 19.65
C LEU A 88 -13.70 -2.62 19.38
N THR A 89 -14.81 -1.90 19.55
CA THR A 89 -14.87 -0.43 19.41
C THR A 89 -13.95 0.25 20.42
N ARG A 90 -14.00 -0.17 21.69
CA ARG A 90 -13.13 0.36 22.76
C ARG A 90 -11.65 0.11 22.49
N LEU A 91 -11.32 -1.00 21.84
CA LEU A 91 -9.96 -1.34 21.41
C LEU A 91 -9.55 -0.63 20.10
N GLY A 92 -10.46 0.14 19.50
CA GLY A 92 -10.27 0.84 18.23
C GLY A 92 -10.15 -0.11 17.03
N LEU A 93 -10.60 -1.36 17.16
CA LEU A 93 -10.56 -2.37 16.11
C LEU A 93 -11.71 -2.22 15.12
N VAL A 94 -12.82 -1.62 15.53
CA VAL A 94 -13.95 -1.34 14.64
C VAL A 94 -14.52 0.04 14.90
N PHE A 95 -15.22 0.58 13.91
CA PHE A 95 -16.09 1.72 14.02
C PHE A 95 -17.47 1.35 13.48
N SER A 96 -18.52 1.71 14.23
CA SER A 96 -19.90 1.46 13.80
C SER A 96 -20.58 2.76 13.42
N TYR A 97 -21.36 2.73 12.34
CA TYR A 97 -22.22 3.85 11.95
C TYR A 97 -23.59 3.35 11.52
N GLU A 98 -24.60 4.18 11.75
CA GLU A 98 -25.97 3.92 11.32
C GLU A 98 -26.20 4.54 9.93
N PHE A 99 -26.83 3.79 9.04
CA PHE A 99 -27.27 4.26 7.73
C PHE A 99 -28.68 3.73 7.43
N ASP A 100 -29.36 4.32 6.44
CA ASP A 100 -30.65 3.84 5.96
C ASP A 100 -30.60 3.76 4.43
N ALA A 101 -30.59 2.54 3.89
CA ALA A 101 -30.61 2.27 2.46
C ALA A 101 -32.04 2.08 1.90
N GLY A 102 -33.06 2.53 2.64
CA GLY A 102 -34.49 2.38 2.29
C GLY A 102 -35.19 1.21 2.98
N ASN A 103 -34.49 0.48 3.86
CA ASN A 103 -35.05 -0.63 4.65
C ASN A 103 -35.14 -0.30 6.16
N GLY A 104 -34.86 0.95 6.55
CA GLY A 104 -34.78 1.39 7.94
C GLY A 104 -33.33 1.52 8.42
N ALA A 105 -33.17 1.86 9.71
CA ALA A 105 -31.86 2.02 10.33
C ALA A 105 -31.08 0.68 10.35
N GLU A 106 -29.95 0.66 9.66
CA GLU A 106 -28.97 -0.42 9.60
C GLU A 106 -27.68 0.04 10.25
N ILE A 107 -27.00 -0.85 10.99
CA ILE A 107 -25.69 -0.56 11.58
C ILE A 107 -24.64 -1.30 10.76
N ASP A 108 -23.69 -0.56 10.19
CA ASP A 108 -22.50 -1.12 9.59
C ASP A 108 -21.35 -1.12 10.61
N VAL A 109 -20.47 -2.11 10.52
CA VAL A 109 -19.30 -2.27 11.39
C VAL A 109 -18.06 -2.32 10.51
N VAL A 110 -17.28 -1.23 10.54
CA VAL A 110 -16.10 -1.05 9.71
C VAL A 110 -14.85 -1.51 10.46
N PRO A 111 -14.08 -2.46 9.90
CA PRO A 111 -12.77 -2.85 10.44
C PRO A 111 -11.78 -1.70 10.40
N LEU A 112 -11.09 -1.48 11.52
CA LEU A 112 -10.05 -0.46 11.68
C LEU A 112 -8.67 -1.05 11.96
N TRP A 113 -8.51 -2.36 11.92
CA TRP A 113 -7.21 -2.97 12.17
C TRP A 113 -6.34 -3.05 10.92
N THR A 114 -5.05 -3.20 11.15
CA THR A 114 -4.03 -3.42 10.13
C THR A 114 -3.67 -4.91 10.11
N LEU A 115 -3.88 -5.56 8.95
CA LEU A 115 -3.31 -6.88 8.70
C LEU A 115 -1.82 -6.74 8.37
N ARG A 116 -0.98 -7.57 8.97
CA ARG A 116 0.42 -7.75 8.56
C ARG A 116 0.59 -9.18 8.11
N SER A 117 1.00 -9.35 6.86
CA SER A 117 1.32 -10.65 6.29
C SER A 117 2.84 -10.77 6.14
N THR A 118 3.39 -11.91 6.57
CA THR A 118 4.81 -12.21 6.45
C THR A 118 4.98 -13.60 5.90
N TYR A 119 5.80 -13.73 4.86
CA TYR A 119 6.09 -15.01 4.23
C TYR A 119 7.49 -15.48 4.65
N SER A 120 7.62 -16.76 5.05
CA SER A 120 8.90 -17.37 5.39
C SER A 120 9.14 -18.63 4.58
N TRP A 121 10.37 -18.82 4.13
CA TRP A 121 10.82 -20.01 3.42
C TRP A 121 12.27 -20.32 3.80
N GLU A 122 12.67 -21.57 3.60
CA GLU A 122 14.03 -22.03 3.90
C GLU A 122 14.79 -22.36 2.62
N ALA A 123 16.09 -22.04 2.60
CA ALA A 123 17.00 -22.48 1.56
C ALA A 123 18.42 -22.72 2.08
N THR A 124 19.14 -23.59 1.37
CA THR A 124 20.55 -23.87 1.62
C THR A 124 21.42 -23.16 0.59
N PHE A 125 22.19 -22.17 1.05
CA PHE A 125 23.11 -21.40 0.22
C PHE A 125 24.43 -22.16 0.05
N LYS A 126 24.70 -22.62 -1.17
CA LYS A 126 26.00 -23.19 -1.53
C LYS A 126 27.00 -22.05 -1.83
N PRO A 127 28.32 -22.29 -1.72
CA PRO A 127 29.31 -21.31 -2.16
C PRO A 127 29.06 -20.88 -3.61
N GLY A 128 29.01 -19.57 -3.86
CA GLY A 128 28.75 -19.00 -5.18
C GLY A 128 27.62 -17.97 -5.15
N ILE A 129 26.97 -17.81 -6.30
CA ILE A 129 25.81 -16.92 -6.49
C ILE A 129 24.54 -17.72 -6.18
N SER A 130 23.61 -17.12 -5.47
CA SER A 130 22.24 -17.61 -5.33
C SER A 130 21.29 -16.56 -5.86
N ASP A 131 20.26 -17.00 -6.57
CA ASP A 131 19.22 -16.14 -7.13
C ASP A 131 17.92 -16.32 -6.34
N VAL A 132 17.26 -15.20 -6.04
CA VAL A 132 15.98 -15.14 -5.33
C VAL A 132 15.09 -14.18 -6.09
N VAL A 133 13.92 -14.67 -6.52
CA VAL A 133 12.92 -13.85 -7.21
C VAL A 133 11.62 -13.88 -6.43
N HIS A 134 11.09 -12.72 -6.10
CA HIS A 134 9.75 -12.57 -5.53
C HIS A 134 8.82 -11.93 -6.55
N THR A 135 7.60 -12.44 -6.62
CA THR A 135 6.51 -11.86 -7.41
C THR A 135 5.26 -11.80 -6.55
N TYR A 136 4.60 -10.65 -6.56
CA TYR A 136 3.36 -10.42 -5.83
C TYR A 136 2.65 -9.18 -6.39
N ARG A 137 1.37 -9.06 -6.09
CA ARG A 137 0.56 -7.85 -6.32
C ARG A 137 0.58 -7.02 -5.03
N PRO A 138 1.16 -5.82 -5.02
CA PRO A 138 1.21 -5.02 -3.81
C PRO A 138 -0.17 -4.49 -3.43
N SER A 139 -0.38 -4.23 -2.14
CA SER A 139 -1.43 -3.34 -1.69
C SER A 139 -1.26 -1.94 -2.31
N VAL A 140 -2.36 -1.36 -2.79
CA VAL A 140 -2.40 -0.01 -3.37
C VAL A 140 -3.37 0.81 -2.55
N GLY A 141 -2.87 1.82 -1.84
CA GLY A 141 -3.75 2.83 -1.26
C GLY A 141 -4.12 3.88 -2.29
N GLY A 142 -5.12 4.71 -2.00
CA GLY A 142 -5.44 5.84 -2.86
C GLY A 142 -6.44 6.81 -2.24
N THR A 143 -6.73 7.88 -2.96
CA THR A 143 -7.88 8.77 -2.73
C THR A 143 -8.55 9.08 -4.06
N VAL A 144 -9.79 9.52 -4.02
CA VAL A 144 -10.65 9.76 -5.20
C VAL A 144 -10.33 11.06 -5.96
N ALA A 145 -9.31 11.80 -5.54
CA ALA A 145 -9.00 13.13 -6.06
C ALA A 145 -7.52 13.49 -5.89
N THR A 146 -7.02 14.44 -6.68
CA THR A 146 -5.75 15.12 -6.36
C THR A 146 -5.94 16.07 -5.16
N THR A 147 -5.23 15.85 -4.07
CA THR A 147 -5.39 16.55 -2.78
C THR A 147 -4.19 17.38 -2.34
N PHE A 148 -3.00 17.17 -2.91
CA PHE A 148 -1.77 17.84 -2.44
C PHE A 148 -1.42 19.15 -3.15
N VAL A 149 -2.14 19.55 -4.19
CA VAL A 149 -1.79 20.79 -4.92
C VAL A 149 -2.07 22.01 -4.02
N PRO A 150 -1.05 22.83 -3.69
CA PRO A 150 -1.20 23.93 -2.75
C PRO A 150 -2.06 25.05 -3.33
N LYS A 151 -2.87 25.66 -2.47
CA LYS A 151 -3.73 26.80 -2.76
C LYS A 151 -3.16 28.05 -2.10
N GLU A 152 -3.05 29.13 -2.87
CA GLU A 152 -2.52 30.39 -2.37
C GLU A 152 -3.32 30.90 -1.17
N GLY A 153 -2.64 31.18 -0.06
CA GLY A 153 -3.25 31.68 1.18
C GLY A 153 -3.87 30.61 2.08
N ASP A 154 -3.77 29.33 1.73
CA ASP A 154 -4.27 28.20 2.53
C ASP A 154 -3.09 27.44 3.16
N ALA A 155 -2.82 27.72 4.44
CA ALA A 155 -1.70 27.15 5.18
C ALA A 155 -1.76 25.61 5.30
N ASP A 156 -2.96 25.03 5.39
CA ASP A 156 -3.12 23.57 5.51
C ASP A 156 -2.77 22.88 4.18
N SER A 157 -3.13 23.51 3.05
CA SER A 157 -2.75 23.02 1.72
C SER A 157 -1.25 23.10 1.46
N GLU A 158 -0.58 24.16 1.94
CA GLU A 158 0.87 24.32 1.83
C GLU A 158 1.61 23.31 2.72
N GLN A 159 1.11 23.04 3.93
CA GLN A 159 1.64 21.99 4.79
C GLN A 159 1.50 20.61 4.14
N ARG A 160 0.31 20.28 3.61
CA ARG A 160 0.08 19.01 2.91
C ARG A 160 1.01 18.87 1.70
N TYR A 161 1.20 19.93 0.92
CA TYR A 161 2.14 19.94 -0.19
C TYR A 161 3.57 19.63 0.29
N ALA A 162 4.04 20.28 1.36
CA ALA A 162 5.37 20.03 1.92
C ALA A 162 5.55 18.57 2.38
N GLU A 163 4.51 17.97 2.96
CA GLU A 163 4.51 16.54 3.33
C GLU A 163 4.65 15.64 2.10
N TYR A 164 3.97 15.96 0.99
CA TYR A 164 4.07 15.24 -0.27
C TYR A 164 5.42 15.39 -0.95
N VAL A 165 6.00 16.60 -0.95
CA VAL A 165 7.37 16.83 -1.45
C VAL A 165 8.35 15.98 -0.64
N LYS A 166 8.22 15.96 0.69
CA LYS A 166 9.07 15.13 1.54
C LYS A 166 8.86 13.63 1.29
N LYS A 167 7.63 13.17 1.13
CA LYS A 167 7.30 11.74 1.03
C LYS A 167 7.58 11.18 -0.37
N TYR A 168 7.10 11.84 -1.41
CA TYR A 168 7.11 11.35 -2.80
C TYR A 168 8.06 12.10 -3.73
N CYS A 169 8.85 13.04 -3.21
CA CYS A 169 9.75 13.88 -4.01
C CYS A 169 9.03 14.60 -5.14
N VAL A 170 7.85 15.15 -4.84
CA VAL A 170 7.08 15.95 -5.81
C VAL A 170 7.93 17.12 -6.28
N GLU A 171 8.23 17.12 -7.59
CA GLU A 171 9.01 18.14 -8.25
C GLU A 171 8.12 19.24 -8.87
N ASP A 172 8.70 20.42 -9.08
CA ASP A 172 8.00 21.56 -9.69
C ASP A 172 7.45 21.25 -11.10
N ASN A 173 8.09 20.36 -11.85
CA ASN A 173 7.65 19.93 -13.18
C ASN A 173 6.31 19.17 -13.14
N LEU A 174 6.11 18.32 -12.12
CA LEU A 174 4.90 17.55 -11.90
C LEU A 174 3.77 18.49 -11.50
N LEU A 175 4.04 19.39 -10.54
CA LEU A 175 3.09 20.40 -10.11
C LEU A 175 2.68 21.32 -11.28
N SER A 176 3.65 21.75 -12.09
CA SER A 176 3.39 22.55 -13.28
C SER A 176 2.56 21.80 -14.32
N THR A 177 2.76 20.49 -14.46
CA THR A 177 1.98 19.64 -15.38
C THR A 177 0.54 19.51 -14.89
N LEU A 178 0.33 19.26 -13.59
CA LEU A 178 -1.01 19.22 -13.00
C LEU A 178 -1.75 20.53 -13.15
N ARG A 179 -1.13 21.67 -12.84
CA ARG A 179 -1.73 23.00 -12.99
C ARG A 179 -2.18 23.30 -14.42
N LYS A 180 -1.48 22.79 -15.44
CA LYS A 180 -1.88 22.91 -16.85
C LYS A 180 -3.06 22.03 -17.24
N GLN A 181 -3.33 20.99 -16.46
CA GLN A 181 -4.44 20.06 -16.65
C GLN A 181 -5.62 20.42 -15.72
N ALA A 182 -5.56 21.55 -15.02
CA ALA A 182 -6.64 21.98 -14.16
C ALA A 182 -7.93 22.16 -14.97
N ILE A 183 -9.03 21.62 -14.47
CA ILE A 183 -10.37 21.77 -15.02
C ILE A 183 -11.14 22.83 -14.24
N THR A 184 -12.04 23.54 -14.91
CA THR A 184 -12.86 24.62 -14.35
C THR A 184 -14.29 24.18 -14.06
N GLU A 185 -14.53 22.88 -13.91
CA GLU A 185 -15.86 22.34 -13.59
C GLU A 185 -16.12 22.37 -12.08
N ASP A 186 -17.38 22.57 -11.70
CA ASP A 186 -17.83 22.45 -10.31
C ASP A 186 -17.69 21.00 -9.85
N GLY A 187 -16.78 20.72 -8.93
CA GLY A 187 -16.50 19.38 -8.43
C GLY A 187 -15.63 19.37 -7.17
N TRP A 188 -15.41 18.17 -6.60
CA TRP A 188 -14.60 17.98 -5.40
C TRP A 188 -13.09 18.22 -5.66
N THR A 189 -12.64 18.06 -6.92
CA THR A 189 -11.26 18.37 -7.33
C THR A 189 -11.22 19.05 -8.70
N ASN A 190 -10.24 19.93 -8.88
CA ASN A 190 -10.01 20.67 -10.11
C ASN A 190 -9.01 19.96 -11.03
N TYR A 191 -8.72 18.67 -10.80
CA TYR A 191 -7.73 17.93 -11.57
C TYR A 191 -8.32 16.61 -12.08
N PRO A 192 -8.08 16.23 -13.34
CA PRO A 192 -8.58 14.99 -13.93
C PRO A 192 -7.72 13.78 -13.53
N TYR A 193 -7.32 13.71 -12.26
CA TYR A 193 -6.49 12.66 -11.70
C TYR A 193 -6.99 12.26 -10.31
N TYR A 194 -6.81 10.99 -9.99
CA TYR A 194 -6.91 10.46 -8.63
C TYR A 194 -5.57 9.88 -8.20
N GLU A 195 -5.35 9.82 -6.90
CA GLU A 195 -4.06 9.49 -6.32
C GLU A 195 -4.05 8.03 -5.90
N ASN A 196 -3.04 7.28 -6.34
CA ASN A 196 -2.70 5.96 -5.83
C ASN A 196 -1.30 6.01 -5.21
N TRP A 197 -1.07 5.23 -4.17
CA TRP A 197 0.23 5.11 -3.51
C TRP A 197 0.62 3.66 -3.29
N ILE A 198 1.90 3.41 -3.51
CA ILE A 198 2.56 2.13 -3.20
C ILE A 198 3.74 2.45 -2.29
N SER A 199 3.82 1.76 -1.15
CA SER A 199 4.94 1.83 -0.22
C SER A 199 5.72 0.52 -0.29
N TYR A 200 7.05 0.60 -0.30
CA TYR A 200 7.93 -0.56 -0.31
C TYR A 200 9.04 -0.38 0.72
N ILE A 201 9.17 -1.38 1.62
CA ILE A 201 10.20 -1.38 2.65
C ILE A 201 11.51 -1.88 2.04
N TRP A 202 12.45 -0.97 1.83
CA TRP A 202 13.80 -1.31 1.35
C TRP A 202 14.86 -1.20 2.45
N SER A 203 14.54 -0.57 3.59
CA SER A 203 15.48 -0.33 4.70
C SER A 203 15.97 -1.63 5.33
N THR A 204 15.15 -2.68 5.27
CA THR A 204 15.45 -4.04 5.70
C THR A 204 16.57 -4.69 4.89
N GLY A 205 16.90 -4.15 3.71
CA GLY A 205 18.09 -4.55 2.95
C GLY A 205 19.38 -4.37 3.75
N ASN A 206 19.39 -3.49 4.75
CA ASN A 206 20.53 -3.32 5.65
C ASN A 206 20.72 -4.45 6.68
N ASN A 207 19.78 -5.40 6.78
CA ASN A 207 19.95 -6.59 7.61
C ASN A 207 20.91 -7.62 6.97
N TRP A 208 21.25 -7.45 5.69
CA TRP A 208 22.24 -8.26 4.99
C TRP A 208 23.67 -7.78 5.31
N SER A 209 24.65 -8.66 5.08
CA SER A 209 26.05 -8.34 5.39
C SER A 209 26.64 -7.35 4.38
N GLY A 210 26.81 -6.10 4.80
CA GLY A 210 27.42 -5.05 3.99
C GLY A 210 26.42 -4.31 3.11
N SER A 211 26.91 -3.64 2.07
CA SER A 211 26.05 -2.98 1.08
C SER A 211 25.26 -4.04 0.30
N ILE A 212 24.09 -3.67 -0.25
CA ILE A 212 23.37 -4.57 -1.18
C ILE A 212 23.99 -4.56 -2.59
N GLY A 213 25.18 -3.98 -2.73
CA GLY A 213 25.96 -3.98 -3.96
C GLY A 213 25.28 -3.19 -5.07
N LYS A 214 24.79 -3.90 -6.09
CA LYS A 214 24.15 -3.28 -7.26
C LYS A 214 22.65 -3.26 -7.06
N PHE A 215 22.08 -2.06 -7.18
CA PHE A 215 20.65 -1.85 -7.06
C PHE A 215 20.07 -1.29 -8.36
N THR A 216 18.94 -1.84 -8.80
CA THR A 216 18.16 -1.34 -9.93
C THR A 216 16.71 -1.27 -9.51
N LEU A 217 16.12 -0.08 -9.53
CA LEU A 217 14.68 0.13 -9.36
C LEU A 217 14.10 0.54 -10.71
N THR A 218 13.05 -0.16 -11.15
CA THR A 218 12.26 0.24 -12.32
C THR A 218 10.81 0.44 -11.88
N VAL A 219 10.27 1.63 -12.12
CA VAL A 219 8.87 1.99 -11.84
C VAL A 219 8.16 2.19 -13.16
N ASP A 220 7.06 1.45 -13.36
CA ASP A 220 6.16 1.63 -14.50
C ASP A 220 4.87 2.31 -14.04
N LYS A 221 4.52 3.45 -14.65
CA LYS A 221 3.27 4.17 -14.34
C LYS A 221 2.03 3.59 -15.07
N GLY A 222 2.18 2.51 -15.83
CA GLY A 222 1.13 1.71 -16.45
C GLY A 222 0.52 2.30 -17.72
N SER A 223 0.29 3.61 -17.78
CA SER A 223 -0.24 4.31 -18.97
C SER A 223 0.56 5.56 -19.27
N THR A 224 0.69 5.95 -20.53
CA THR A 224 1.35 7.20 -20.94
C THR A 224 0.64 8.45 -20.40
N ASP A 225 -0.64 8.33 -20.05
CA ASP A 225 -1.46 9.42 -19.50
C ASP A 225 -1.32 9.62 -17.99
N ASN A 226 -0.86 8.60 -17.26
CA ASN A 226 -0.64 8.72 -15.81
C ASN A 226 0.57 9.62 -15.50
N LEU A 227 0.66 10.12 -14.29
CA LEU A 227 1.89 10.75 -13.77
C LEU A 227 2.43 9.93 -12.60
N VAL A 228 3.73 10.08 -12.32
CA VAL A 228 4.38 9.35 -11.23
C VAL A 228 5.39 10.26 -10.53
N SER A 229 5.50 10.11 -9.21
CA SER A 229 6.51 10.76 -8.37
C SER A 229 7.02 9.77 -7.34
N PHE A 230 8.33 9.66 -7.21
CA PHE A 230 8.96 8.86 -6.16
C PHE A 230 10.37 9.37 -5.93
N CYS A 231 10.91 9.06 -4.77
CA CYS A 231 12.25 9.46 -4.40
C CYS A 231 13.28 8.47 -4.92
N GLY A 232 14.17 8.94 -5.79
CA GLY A 232 15.28 8.17 -6.32
C GLY A 232 16.42 9.08 -6.77
N GLU A 233 17.62 8.52 -6.84
CA GLU A 233 18.80 9.23 -7.33
C GLU A 233 18.99 8.97 -8.82
N ASP A 234 19.27 10.01 -9.60
CA ASP A 234 19.52 9.93 -11.05
C ASP A 234 18.47 9.13 -11.84
N VAL A 235 17.18 9.29 -11.48
CA VAL A 235 16.06 8.61 -12.14
C VAL A 235 15.99 9.03 -13.61
N LYS A 236 15.99 8.04 -14.51
CA LYS A 236 15.91 8.24 -15.96
C LYS A 236 14.65 7.61 -16.51
N LYS A 237 13.97 8.32 -17.41
CA LYS A 237 12.91 7.73 -18.23
C LYS A 237 13.54 6.80 -19.26
N ILE A 238 13.24 5.51 -19.20
CA ILE A 238 13.80 4.47 -20.09
C ILE A 238 12.80 3.92 -21.10
N GLY A 239 11.52 4.31 -20.99
CA GLY A 239 10.46 3.96 -21.92
C GLY A 239 9.27 4.92 -21.83
N PRO A 240 8.18 4.69 -22.56
CA PRO A 240 7.00 5.58 -22.55
C PRO A 240 6.40 5.77 -21.15
N THR A 241 6.41 4.71 -20.33
CA THR A 241 5.81 4.65 -18.99
C THR A 241 6.81 4.28 -17.88
N THR A 242 8.04 3.90 -18.25
CA THR A 242 9.03 3.33 -17.32
C THR A 242 10.15 4.29 -16.96
N PHE A 243 10.48 4.30 -15.67
CA PHE A 243 11.52 5.12 -15.06
C PHE A 243 12.46 4.21 -14.27
N GLN A 244 13.77 4.42 -14.38
CA GLN A 244 14.76 3.58 -13.74
C GLN A 244 15.82 4.40 -13.02
N MET A 245 16.20 3.95 -11.84
CA MET A 245 17.45 4.34 -11.18
C MET A 245 18.34 3.13 -10.99
N THR A 246 19.64 3.36 -11.00
CA THR A 246 20.66 2.35 -10.76
C THR A 246 21.69 2.89 -9.79
N ALA A 247 22.13 2.08 -8.84
CA ALA A 247 23.17 2.44 -7.89
C ALA A 247 24.18 1.28 -7.72
N THR A 248 25.39 1.63 -7.29
CA THR A 248 26.47 0.70 -6.94
C THR A 248 26.93 0.96 -5.53
N ASP A 249 27.35 -0.09 -4.82
CA ASP A 249 27.69 -0.04 -3.39
C ASP A 249 26.56 0.59 -2.55
N TRP A 250 25.31 0.32 -2.94
CA TRP A 250 24.16 1.02 -2.42
C TRP A 250 23.73 0.51 -1.03
N TRP A 251 23.34 1.46 -0.19
CA TRP A 251 22.79 1.23 1.14
C TRP A 251 21.37 1.80 1.18
N PRO A 252 20.34 0.98 1.41
CA PRO A 252 19.00 1.49 1.63
C PRO A 252 18.97 2.53 2.76
N PRO A 253 18.26 3.67 2.60
CA PRO A 253 18.11 4.63 3.68
C PRO A 253 17.29 4.03 4.83
N TYR A 254 17.73 4.25 6.07
CA TYR A 254 17.06 3.71 7.27
C TYR A 254 15.83 4.51 7.70
N ASP A 255 15.78 5.80 7.36
CA ASP A 255 14.77 6.75 7.81
C ASP A 255 13.72 7.06 6.74
N ARG A 256 13.79 6.35 5.60
CA ARG A 256 12.93 6.60 4.44
C ARG A 256 12.69 5.30 3.70
N GLU A 257 11.43 4.90 3.57
CA GLU A 257 11.04 3.82 2.68
C GLU A 257 10.77 4.33 1.27
N LEU A 258 10.67 3.42 0.30
CA LEU A 258 10.29 3.80 -1.06
C LEU A 258 8.79 4.07 -1.09
N GLU A 259 8.44 5.31 -1.47
CA GLU A 259 7.07 5.78 -1.57
C GLU A 259 6.81 6.26 -2.99
N ILE A 260 5.84 5.64 -3.66
CA ILE A 260 5.51 5.90 -5.05
C ILE A 260 4.11 6.50 -5.10
N LEU A 261 4.02 7.75 -5.56
CA LEU A 261 2.77 8.42 -5.92
C LEU A 261 2.48 8.20 -7.40
N LEU A 262 1.31 7.64 -7.69
CA LEU A 262 0.76 7.49 -9.04
C LEU A 262 -0.46 8.38 -9.16
N LEU A 263 -0.45 9.28 -10.14
CA LEU A 263 -1.62 10.08 -10.49
C LEU A 263 -2.26 9.44 -11.70
N LYS A 264 -3.33 8.68 -11.45
CA LYS A 264 -4.05 7.98 -12.51
C LYS A 264 -5.06 8.93 -13.12
N LYS A 265 -5.02 9.05 -14.45
CA LYS A 265 -5.95 9.93 -15.16
C LYS A 265 -7.36 9.36 -15.06
N VAL A 266 -8.33 10.22 -14.79
CA VAL A 266 -9.75 9.86 -14.87
C VAL A 266 -10.07 9.64 -16.34
N GLU A 267 -10.60 8.46 -16.69
CA GLU A 267 -11.07 8.20 -18.05
C GLU A 267 -12.30 9.08 -18.32
N ALA A 268 -12.34 9.73 -19.48
CA ALA A 268 -13.53 10.46 -19.89
C ALA A 268 -14.63 9.45 -20.25
N GLU A 269 -15.79 9.57 -19.62
CA GLU A 269 -17.01 8.83 -19.99
C GLU A 269 -17.47 9.17 -21.42
#